data_AF-A0A2M7X1U2-F1
#
_entry.id   AF-A0A2M7X1U2-F1
#
_cell.length_a   1.000
_cell.length_b   1.000
_cell.length_c   1.000
_cell.angle_alpha   90.00
_cell.angle_beta   90.00
_cell.angle_gamma   90.00
#
_symmetry.space_group_name_H-M   'P 1'
#
loop_
_entity.id
_entity.type
_entity.pdbx_description
1 polymer ?
#
loop_
_entity_poly.entity_id
_entity_poly.type
_entity_poly.pdbx_seq_one_letter_code
_entity_poly.pdbx_strand_id
1 'polypeptide(L)' 'MEIYQDWISRYRIDGFRVDTAKHVDDAFWRHFIPAILAHARAVGIPDFYLFGEAYALTPKALGR' A
#
# COMPACT_ATOMS: atom_id res chain seq x y z
N MET A 1 -10.65 1.22 -4.96
CA MET A 1 -10.28 0.01 -4.20
C MET A 1 -10.28 -1.22 -5.11
N GLU A 2 -11.35 -1.42 -5.89
CA GLU A 2 -11.59 -2.61 -6.74
C GLU A 2 -10.40 -2.99 -7.62
N ILE A 3 -9.80 -2.05 -8.37
CA ILE A 3 -8.67 -2.36 -9.24
C ILE A 3 -7.47 -2.99 -8.51
N TYR A 4 -7.16 -2.50 -7.31
CA TYR A 4 -6.03 -3.00 -6.52
C TYR A 4 -6.33 -4.40 -5.96
N GLN A 5 -7.56 -4.63 -5.52
CA GLN A 5 -8.01 -5.95 -5.06
C GLN A 5 -8.05 -6.96 -6.21
N ASP A 6 -8.49 -6.53 -7.39
CA ASP A 6 -8.52 -7.35 -8.60
C ASP A 6 -7.11 -7.85 -8.97
N TRP A 7 -6.10 -6.99 -8.89
CA TRP A 7 -4.72 -7.39 -9.15
C TRP A 7 -4.21 -8.46 -8.18
N ILE A 8 -4.54 -8.35 -6.89
CA ILE A 8 -4.18 -9.35 -5.88
C ILE A 8 -4.88 -10.68 -6.17
N SER A 9 -6.18 -10.64 -6.49
CA SER A 9 -6.96 -11.85 -6.79
C SER A 9 -6.48 -12.55 -8.07
N ARG A 10 -6.27 -11.79 -9.14
CA ARG A 10 -6.01 -12.34 -10.49
C ARG A 10 -4.56 -12.73 -10.69
N TYR A 11 -3.64 -11.89 -10.23
CA TYR A 11 -2.21 -12.06 -10.48
C TYR A 11 -1.46 -12.61 -9.28
N ARG A 12 -2.14 -12.77 -8.13
CA ARG A 12 -1.56 -13.41 -6.93
C ARG A 12 -0.27 -12.73 -6.46
N ILE A 13 -0.15 -11.41 -6.68
CA ILE A 13 1.02 -10.63 -6.27
C ILE A 13 1.14 -10.56 -4.74
N ASP A 14 2.38 -10.53 -4.24
CA ASP A 14 2.67 -10.57 -2.81
C ASP A 14 2.80 -9.18 -2.16
N GLY A 15 2.72 -8.11 -2.94
CA GLY A 15 2.88 -6.77 -2.40
C GLY A 15 2.77 -5.62 -3.38
N PHE A 16 2.78 -4.40 -2.84
CA PHE A 16 2.82 -3.15 -3.59
C PHE A 16 4.00 -2.27 -3.18
N ARG A 17 4.69 -1.73 -4.19
CA ARG A 17 5.51 -0.53 -4.07
C ARG A 17 4.69 0.66 -4.54
N VAL A 18 4.45 1.63 -3.67
CA VAL A 18 3.72 2.87 -3.99
C VAL A 18 4.71 3.95 -4.37
N ASP A 19 4.54 4.49 -5.58
CA ASP A 19 5.30 5.67 -6.03
C ASP A 19 4.83 6.95 -5.35
N THR A 20 5.74 7.88 -5.07
CA THR A 20 5.42 9.24 -4.63
C THR A 20 4.43 9.34 -3.45
N ALA A 21 4.46 8.35 -2.54
CA ALA A 21 3.45 8.13 -1.50
C ALA A 21 3.21 9.35 -0.59
N LYS A 22 4.22 10.21 -0.42
CA LYS A 22 4.15 11.46 0.34
C LYS A 22 3.14 12.50 -0.19
N HIS A 23 2.73 12.38 -1.45
CA HIS A 23 1.81 13.33 -2.09
C HIS A 23 0.34 12.87 -2.01
N VAL A 24 0.09 11.72 -1.41
CA VAL A 24 -1.25 11.19 -1.18
C VAL A 24 -1.69 11.53 0.25
N ASP A 25 -2.98 11.81 0.44
CA ASP A 25 -3.55 12.15 1.74
C ASP A 25 -3.39 11.00 2.75
N ASP A 26 -3.01 11.33 3.98
CA ASP A 26 -2.91 10.38 5.10
C ASP A 26 -4.27 9.68 5.37
N ALA A 27 -5.39 10.36 5.11
CA ALA A 27 -6.73 9.77 5.21
C ALA A 27 -6.93 8.63 4.23
N PHE A 28 -6.39 8.74 3.02
CA PHE A 28 -6.44 7.66 2.04
C PHE A 28 -5.69 6.44 2.58
N TRP A 29 -4.48 6.61 3.12
CA TRP A 29 -3.68 5.50 3.65
C TRP A 29 -4.35 4.78 4.81
N ARG A 30 -5.03 5.52 5.70
CA ARG A 30 -5.81 4.95 6.81
C ARG A 30 -6.94 4.02 6.36
N HIS A 31 -7.51 4.26 5.18
CA HIS A 31 -8.56 3.40 4.62
C HIS A 31 -7.99 2.32 3.69
N PHE A 32 -6.99 2.66 2.88
CA PHE A 32 -6.44 1.81 1.85
C PHE A 32 -5.67 0.61 2.43
N ILE A 33 -4.74 0.86 3.36
CA ILE A 33 -3.86 -0.19 3.88
C ILE A 33 -4.66 -1.33 4.56
N PRO A 34 -5.60 -1.05 5.49
CA PRO A 34 -6.36 -2.13 6.12
C PRO A 34 -7.22 -2.91 5.12
N ALA A 35 -7.84 -2.22 4.14
CA ALA A 35 -8.69 -2.86 3.15
C ALA A 35 -7.92 -3.79 2.21
N ILE A 36 -6.72 -3.39 1.79
CA ILE A 36 -5.85 -4.22 0.95
C ILE A 36 -5.32 -5.43 1.71
N LEU A 37 -4.86 -5.25 2.94
CA LEU A 37 -4.36 -6.35 3.76
C LEU A 37 -5.49 -7.34 4.12
N ALA A 38 -6.71 -6.86 4.37
CA ALA A 38 -7.86 -7.72 4.59
C ALA A 38 -8.21 -8.56 3.36
N HIS A 39 -8.21 -7.94 2.17
CA HIS A 39 -8.46 -8.65 0.91
C HIS A 39 -7.37 -9.68 0.62
N ALA A 40 -6.10 -9.33 0.76
CA ALA A 40 -4.98 -10.24 0.56
C ALA A 40 -5.07 -11.48 1.47
N ARG A 41 -5.40 -11.28 2.76
CA ARG A 41 -5.66 -12.38 3.69
C ARG A 41 -6.84 -13.24 3.25
N ALA A 42 -7.94 -12.63 2.81
CA ALA A 42 -9.12 -13.35 2.35
C ALA A 42 -8.84 -14.24 1.12
N VAL A 43 -7.91 -13.83 0.25
CA VAL A 43 -7.49 -14.63 -0.91
C VAL A 43 -6.28 -15.54 -0.60
N GLY A 44 -5.84 -15.67 0.65
CA GLY A 44 -4.77 -16.58 1.05
C GLY A 44 -3.35 -16.07 0.75
N ILE A 45 -3.12 -14.76 0.85
CA ILE A 45 -1.78 -14.13 0.89
C ILE A 45 -1.64 -13.44 2.25
N PRO A 46 -1.22 -14.17 3.31
CA PRO A 46 -1.20 -13.64 4.67
C PRO A 46 -0.14 -12.55 4.87
N ASP A 47 0.97 -12.64 4.14
CA ASP A 47 2.16 -11.79 4.30
C ASP A 47 2.27 -10.72 3.19
N PHE A 48 1.15 -10.08 2.86
CA PHE A 48 1.13 -9.06 1.81
C PHE A 48 1.91 -7.80 2.22
N TYR A 49 2.95 -7.47 1.45
CA TYR A 49 3.87 -6.38 1.80
C TYR A 49 3.51 -5.08 1.08
N LEU A 50 3.48 -3.95 1.81
CA LEU A 50 3.20 -2.64 1.22
C LEU A 50 4.19 -1.61 1.72
N PHE A 51 4.88 -0.94 0.79
CA PHE A 51 5.82 0.13 1.11
C PHE A 51 5.74 1.26 0.08
N GLY A 52 5.97 2.48 0.54
CA GLY A 52 5.88 3.68 -0.28
C GLY A 52 7.20 4.42 -0.37
N GLU A 53 7.46 5.04 -1.52
CA GLU A 53 8.55 5.96 -1.69
C GLU A 53 8.22 7.31 -1.04
N ALA A 54 9.05 7.70 -0.08
CA ALA A 54 8.99 9.00 0.57
C ALA A 54 10.30 9.75 0.28
N TYR A 55 10.32 10.56 -0.78
CA TYR A 55 11.47 11.41 -1.07
C TYR A 55 11.46 12.67 -0.21
N ALA A 56 12.54 12.95 0.50
CA ALA A 56 12.79 14.22 1.16
C ALA A 56 14.23 14.68 0.94
N LEU A 57 14.44 16.00 0.90
CA LEU A 57 15.77 16.60 0.71
C LEU A 57 16.73 16.34 1.88
N THR A 58 16.20 15.99 3.05
CA THR A 58 16.98 15.59 4.23
C THR A 58 16.27 14.46 4.98
N PRO A 59 17.01 13.58 5.71
CA PRO A 59 16.39 12.53 6.50
C PRO A 59 15.40 13.06 7.57
N LYS A 60 15.68 14.25 8.12
CA LYS A 60 14.80 14.89 9.12
C LYS A 60 13.42 15.24 8.54
N ALA A 61 13.33 15.47 7.23
CA ALA A 61 12.08 15.81 6.55
C ALA A 61 11.28 14.58 6.09
N LEU A 62 11.73 13.35 6.38
CA LEU A 62 11.00 12.11 6.11
C LEU A 62 9.86 11.86 7.13
N GLY A 63 10.00 12.40 8.35
CA GLY A 63 8.99 12.31 9.40
C GLY A 63 8.18 13.59 9.48
N ARG A 64 6.85 13.46 9.51
CA ARG A 64 5.94 14.47 10.03
C ARG A 64 5.71 14.21 11.51
#